data_AF-A0A960QK48-F1
#
_entry.id   AF-A0A960QK48-F1
#
_cell.length_a   1.000
_cell.length_b   1.000
_cell.length_c   1.000
_cell.angle_alpha   90.00
_cell.angle_beta   90.00
_cell.angle_gamma   90.00
#
_symmetry.space_group_name_H-M   'P 1'
#
loop_
_entity.id
_entity.type
_entity.pdbx_description
1 polymer ?
#
loop_
_entity_poly.entity_id
_entity_poly.type
_entity_poly.pdbx_seq_one_letter_code
_entity_poly.pdbx_strand_id
1 'polypeptide(L)'
;MILRYAFEKLFKAREATNKRRQAKAGADEGYDPYEKPFLDHLEDLRKTLGKMLILICVTTVISFAFNVQIFKFVQLPAKLAVFDDGTTLLDKISMFTLKPQEILMLSIKTSFIAALIVSFPLLVWFAGEFIMPGLKQSEKRYVIPGVGVGFVLFLTGVCFAFFLAAPIALKFFYTFSLERFGTITPPASERVLEYEPVQLLHLSGESPAPETG
;
A
#
# COMPACT_ATOMS: atom_id res chain seq x y z
N MET A 1 -22.74 -15.67 2.80
CA MET A 1 -22.99 -17.04 2.28
C MET A 1 -23.92 -17.03 1.05
N ILE A 2 -25.05 -16.31 1.10
CA ILE A 2 -26.05 -16.23 0.01
C ILE A 2 -25.51 -15.62 -1.29
N LEU A 3 -24.65 -14.59 -1.19
CA LEU A 3 -24.07 -13.92 -2.36
C LEU A 3 -23.12 -14.83 -3.17
N ARG A 4 -22.38 -15.71 -2.48
CA ARG A 4 -21.50 -16.69 -3.14
C ARG A 4 -22.30 -17.74 -3.90
N TYR A 5 -23.38 -18.23 -3.30
CA TYR A 5 -24.26 -19.22 -3.91
C TYR A 5 -25.01 -18.66 -5.15
N ALA A 6 -25.51 -17.43 -5.06
CA ALA A 6 -26.18 -16.78 -6.18
C ALA A 6 -25.22 -16.51 -7.35
N PHE A 7 -24.00 -16.08 -7.06
CA PHE A 7 -22.97 -15.84 -8.07
C PHE A 7 -22.53 -17.13 -8.76
N GLU A 8 -22.35 -18.21 -8.01
CA GLU A 8 -21.96 -19.52 -8.53
C GLU A 8 -23.07 -20.15 -9.39
N LYS A 9 -24.34 -19.97 -8.99
CA LYS A 9 -25.51 -20.46 -9.74
C LYS A 9 -25.72 -19.70 -11.05
N LEU A 10 -25.51 -18.38 -11.05
CA LEU A 10 -25.54 -17.54 -12.26
C LEU A 10 -24.39 -17.87 -13.22
N PHE A 11 -23.20 -18.18 -12.68
CA PHE A 11 -22.04 -18.55 -13.47
C PHE A 11 -22.21 -19.93 -14.14
N LYS A 12 -22.65 -20.95 -13.39
CA LYS A 12 -22.93 -22.30 -13.93
C LYS A 12 -24.06 -22.30 -14.98
N ALA A 13 -25.10 -21.47 -14.78
CA ALA A 13 -26.17 -21.31 -15.76
C ALA A 13 -25.69 -20.68 -17.08
N ARG A 14 -24.76 -19.72 -17.01
CA ARG A 14 -24.13 -19.09 -18.18
C ARG A 14 -23.15 -20.05 -18.88
N GLU A 15 -22.40 -20.85 -18.12
CA GLU A 15 -21.49 -21.87 -18.66
C GLU A 15 -22.23 -22.98 -19.42
N ALA A 16 -23.35 -23.47 -18.88
CA ALA A 16 -24.17 -24.47 -19.58
C ALA A 16 -24.76 -23.94 -20.89
N THR A 17 -25.10 -22.65 -20.93
CA THR A 17 -25.58 -21.96 -22.13
C THR A 17 -24.44 -21.76 -23.15
N ASN A 18 -23.23 -21.45 -22.69
CA ASN A 18 -22.06 -21.28 -23.55
C ASN A 18 -21.56 -22.62 -24.13
N LYS A 19 -21.61 -23.70 -23.35
CA LYS A 19 -21.29 -25.07 -23.83
C LYS A 19 -22.26 -25.53 -24.92
N ARG A 20 -23.53 -25.17 -24.80
CA ARG A 20 -24.56 -25.40 -25.83
C ARG A 20 -24.32 -24.54 -27.08
N ARG A 21 -23.87 -23.29 -26.94
CA ARG A 21 -23.52 -22.42 -28.09
C ARG A 21 -22.25 -22.88 -28.80
N GLN A 22 -21.21 -23.29 -28.06
CA GLN A 22 -19.99 -23.85 -28.63
C GLN A 22 -20.24 -25.20 -29.34
N ALA A 23 -21.09 -26.06 -28.77
CA ALA A 23 -21.50 -27.31 -29.44
C ALA A 23 -22.34 -27.08 -30.71
N LYS A 24 -23.05 -25.95 -30.80
CA LYS A 24 -23.85 -25.57 -31.97
C LYS A 24 -23.04 -24.84 -33.05
N ALA A 25 -21.99 -24.12 -32.65
CA ALA A 25 -21.06 -23.42 -33.54
C ALA A 25 -20.05 -24.38 -34.22
N GLY A 26 -19.89 -25.61 -33.74
CA GLY A 26 -19.01 -26.62 -34.35
C GLY A 26 -19.65 -27.45 -35.47
N ALA A 27 -20.88 -27.13 -35.91
CA ALA A 27 -21.61 -27.90 -36.92
C ALA A 27 -21.69 -27.21 -38.30
N ASP A 28 -21.31 -25.93 -38.40
CA ASP A 28 -21.34 -25.17 -39.64
C ASP A 28 -20.17 -24.16 -39.64
N GLU A 29 -19.32 -24.26 -40.65
CA GLU A 29 -18.17 -23.40 -40.99
C GLU A 29 -16.90 -23.40 -40.09
N GLY A 30 -15.80 -23.91 -40.66
CA GLY A 30 -14.44 -23.31 -40.59
C GLY A 30 -13.91 -22.80 -39.24
N TYR A 31 -14.08 -23.56 -38.16
CA TYR A 31 -13.55 -23.19 -36.83
C TYR A 31 -12.03 -23.33 -36.75
N ASP A 32 -11.29 -22.22 -36.84
CA ASP A 32 -9.87 -22.16 -36.44
C ASP A 32 -9.79 -22.12 -34.90
N PRO A 33 -9.28 -23.17 -34.22
CA PRO A 33 -9.20 -23.24 -32.76
C PRO A 33 -8.26 -22.19 -32.14
N TYR A 34 -7.49 -21.46 -32.96
CA TYR A 34 -6.41 -20.59 -32.52
C TYR A 34 -6.79 -19.11 -32.40
N GLU A 35 -7.94 -18.66 -32.91
CA GLU A 35 -8.39 -17.28 -32.77
C GLU A 35 -9.67 -17.18 -31.93
N LYS A 36 -9.53 -16.79 -30.66
CA LYS A 36 -10.70 -16.44 -29.84
C LYS A 36 -11.31 -15.12 -30.36
N PRO A 37 -12.64 -15.05 -30.55
CA PRO A 37 -13.33 -13.79 -30.85
C PRO A 37 -12.99 -12.69 -29.83
N PHE A 38 -12.86 -11.44 -30.27
CA PHE A 38 -12.55 -10.29 -29.39
C PHE A 38 -13.45 -10.20 -28.14
N LEU A 39 -14.74 -10.52 -28.30
CA LEU A 39 -15.69 -10.52 -27.19
C LEU A 39 -15.38 -11.60 -26.14
N ASP A 40 -14.88 -12.75 -26.56
CA ASP A 40 -14.45 -13.82 -25.64
C ASP A 40 -13.15 -13.44 -24.91
N HIS A 41 -12.24 -12.70 -25.56
CA HIS A 41 -11.05 -12.15 -24.91
C HIS A 41 -11.41 -11.08 -23.85
N LEU A 42 -12.38 -10.20 -24.13
CA LEU A 42 -12.89 -9.24 -23.14
C LEU A 42 -13.58 -9.92 -21.95
N GLU A 43 -14.25 -11.05 -22.18
CA GLU A 43 -14.83 -11.85 -21.10
C GLU A 43 -13.75 -12.45 -20.18
N ASP A 44 -12.61 -12.86 -20.74
CA ASP A 44 -11.43 -13.30 -19.99
C ASP A 44 -10.78 -12.15 -19.18
N LEU A 45 -10.72 -10.93 -19.74
CA LEU A 45 -10.26 -9.73 -19.02
C LEU A 45 -11.11 -9.49 -17.78
N ARG A 46 -12.44 -9.47 -17.94
CA ARG A 46 -13.38 -9.21 -16.84
C ARG A 46 -13.23 -10.24 -15.73
N LYS A 47 -13.12 -11.53 -16.09
CA LYS A 47 -12.93 -12.61 -15.11
C LYS A 47 -11.62 -12.44 -14.35
N THR A 48 -10.54 -12.13 -15.06
CA THR A 48 -9.22 -11.92 -14.48
C THR A 48 -9.21 -10.72 -13.54
N LEU A 49 -9.77 -9.60 -13.97
CA LEU A 49 -9.90 -8.39 -13.15
C LEU A 49 -10.74 -8.65 -11.89
N GLY A 50 -11.82 -9.42 -12.00
CA GLY A 50 -12.63 -9.85 -10.87
C GLY A 50 -11.84 -10.70 -9.86
N LYS A 51 -11.02 -11.66 -10.33
CA LYS A 51 -10.12 -12.45 -9.48
C LYS A 51 -9.11 -11.55 -8.75
N MET A 52 -8.47 -10.62 -9.47
CA MET A 52 -7.50 -9.66 -8.91
C MET A 52 -8.13 -8.78 -7.84
N LEU A 53 -9.34 -8.27 -8.08
CA LEU A 53 -10.04 -7.41 -7.14
C LEU A 53 -10.41 -8.16 -5.86
N ILE A 54 -10.91 -9.40 -5.97
CA ILE A 54 -11.19 -10.26 -4.82
C ILE A 54 -9.90 -10.53 -4.04
N LEU A 55 -8.80 -10.84 -4.72
CA LEU A 55 -7.50 -11.07 -4.09
C LEU A 55 -7.06 -9.85 -3.27
N ILE A 56 -7.06 -8.66 -3.88
CA ILE A 56 -6.68 -7.40 -3.21
C ILE A 56 -7.57 -7.15 -2.00
N CYS A 57 -8.90 -7.30 -2.13
CA CYS A 57 -9.83 -7.14 -1.01
C CYS A 57 -9.49 -8.09 0.15
N VAL A 58 -9.27 -9.39 -0.13
CA VAL A 58 -8.93 -10.38 0.90
C VAL A 58 -7.59 -10.04 1.56
N THR A 59 -6.56 -9.74 0.78
CA THR A 59 -5.24 -9.36 1.33
C THR A 59 -5.27 -8.05 2.09
N THR A 60 -6.16 -7.11 1.74
CA THR A 60 -6.35 -5.85 2.45
C THR A 60 -6.95 -6.09 3.83
N VAL A 61 -7.98 -6.93 3.92
CA VAL A 61 -8.58 -7.29 5.21
C VAL A 61 -7.57 -8.00 6.12
N ILE A 62 -6.77 -8.91 5.55
CA ILE A 62 -5.69 -9.58 6.29
C ILE A 62 -4.63 -8.57 6.75
N SER A 63 -4.15 -7.71 5.86
CA SER A 63 -3.14 -6.70 6.20
C SER A 63 -3.63 -5.70 7.25
N PHE A 64 -4.92 -5.36 7.22
CA PHE A 64 -5.54 -4.50 8.22
C PHE A 64 -5.53 -5.14 9.62
N ALA A 65 -5.71 -6.46 9.73
CA ALA A 65 -5.59 -7.15 11.02
C ALA A 65 -4.16 -7.11 11.60
N PHE A 66 -3.15 -6.98 10.75
CA PHE A 66 -1.74 -6.86 11.13
C PHE A 66 -1.20 -5.42 11.05
N ASN A 67 -2.07 -4.40 11.01
CA ASN A 67 -1.65 -3.02 10.75
C ASN A 67 -0.57 -2.51 11.72
N VAL A 68 -0.64 -2.87 13.00
CA VAL A 68 0.32 -2.45 14.03
C VAL A 68 1.73 -2.95 13.71
N GLN A 69 1.87 -4.18 13.22
CA GLN A 69 3.16 -4.77 12.86
C GLN A 69 3.70 -4.13 11.58
N ILE A 70 2.84 -3.94 10.59
CA ILE A 70 3.19 -3.27 9.34
C ILE A 70 3.65 -1.84 9.62
N PHE A 71 2.98 -1.13 10.54
CA PHE A 71 3.32 0.24 10.90
C PHE A 71 4.72 0.34 11.53
N LYS A 72 5.06 -0.59 12.43
CA LYS A 72 6.42 -0.70 13.00
C LYS A 72 7.46 -0.96 11.91
N PHE A 73 7.13 -1.78 10.91
CA PHE A 73 8.02 -2.05 9.78
C PHE A 73 8.23 -0.80 8.92
N VAL A 74 7.17 -0.06 8.59
CA VAL A 74 7.24 1.17 7.78
C VAL A 74 8.09 2.27 8.44
N GLN A 75 8.21 2.28 9.77
CA GLN A 75 9.07 3.22 10.50
C GLN A 75 10.57 2.85 10.46
N LEU A 76 10.93 1.65 10.04
CA LEU A 76 12.31 1.16 9.98
C LEU A 76 13.23 2.04 9.10
N PRO A 77 12.89 2.45 7.86
CA PRO A 77 13.73 3.34 7.06
C PRO A 77 14.03 4.68 7.75
N ALA A 78 13.13 5.19 8.60
CA ALA A 78 13.39 6.38 9.40
C ALA A 78 14.45 6.14 10.50
N LYS A 79 14.62 4.90 10.98
CA LYS A 79 15.73 4.54 11.88
C LYS A 79 17.07 4.43 11.15
N LEU A 80 17.03 4.00 9.88
CA LEU A 80 18.22 3.84 9.05
C LEU A 80 18.75 5.18 8.49
N ALA A 81 17.92 6.21 8.46
CA ALA A 81 18.33 7.58 8.16
C ALA A 81 19.10 8.18 9.35
N VAL A 82 20.38 7.84 9.44
CA VAL A 82 21.32 8.34 10.44
C VAL A 82 21.98 9.63 9.93
N PHE A 83 22.05 10.65 10.78
CA PHE A 83 22.78 11.90 10.52
C PHE A 83 24.17 11.86 11.13
N ASP A 84 25.04 12.79 10.71
CA ASP A 84 26.44 12.85 11.16
C ASP A 84 26.60 12.97 12.69
N ASP A 85 25.57 13.42 13.39
CA ASP A 85 25.52 13.51 14.86
C ASP A 85 25.24 12.15 15.56
N GLY A 86 25.08 11.05 14.81
CA GLY A 86 24.71 9.72 15.34
C GLY A 86 23.24 9.58 15.77
N THR A 87 22.43 10.62 15.60
CA THR A 87 20.99 10.63 15.92
C THR A 87 20.15 10.16 14.72
N THR A 88 19.06 9.45 14.99
CA THR A 88 18.14 8.96 13.94
C THR A 88 17.02 9.96 13.69
N LEU A 89 16.40 9.93 12.49
CA LEU A 89 15.27 10.82 12.17
C LEU A 89 14.11 10.73 13.17
N LEU A 90 13.86 9.56 13.76
CA LEU A 90 12.80 9.39 14.76
C LEU A 90 13.09 10.10 16.09
N ASP A 91 14.36 10.34 16.41
CA ASP A 91 14.77 11.05 17.61
C ASP A 91 14.69 12.58 17.41
N LYS A 92 14.97 13.03 16.18
CA LYS A 92 14.85 14.45 15.79
C LYS A 92 13.41 14.88 15.45
N ILE A 93 12.51 13.93 15.16
CA ILE A 93 11.11 14.19 14.77
C ILE A 93 10.17 13.46 15.74
N SER A 94 9.55 14.22 16.65
CA SER A 94 8.36 13.72 17.35
C SER A 94 7.21 13.58 16.35
N MET A 95 6.77 12.35 16.12
CA MET A 95 5.61 12.02 15.31
C MET A 95 4.34 12.51 16.01
N PHE A 96 4.00 13.79 15.83
CA PHE A 96 2.73 14.34 16.28
C PHE A 96 1.64 13.96 15.29
N THR A 97 0.63 13.22 15.77
CA THR A 97 -0.62 13.09 15.04
C THR A 97 -1.39 14.38 15.27
N LEU A 98 -1.67 15.14 14.21
CA LEU A 98 -2.36 16.43 14.33
C LEU A 98 -3.84 16.22 14.64
N LYS A 99 -4.44 15.10 14.18
CA LYS A 99 -5.87 14.80 14.37
C LYS A 99 -6.14 13.29 14.53
N PRO A 100 -7.11 12.86 15.37
CA PRO A 100 -7.43 11.44 15.56
C PRO A 100 -7.87 10.74 14.26
N GLN A 101 -8.48 11.46 13.33
CA GLN A 101 -8.86 10.98 12.00
C GLN A 101 -7.67 10.57 11.12
N GLU A 102 -6.48 11.13 11.35
CA GLU A 102 -5.28 10.84 10.55
C GLU A 102 -4.77 9.43 10.80
N ILE A 103 -4.86 8.94 12.05
CA ILE A 103 -4.42 7.59 12.42
C ILE A 103 -5.23 6.52 11.69
N LEU A 104 -6.55 6.73 11.59
CA LEU A 104 -7.44 5.82 10.86
C LEU A 104 -7.10 5.82 9.37
N MET A 105 -7.00 7.00 8.75
CA MET A 105 -6.67 7.13 7.32
C MET A 105 -5.29 6.54 6.99
N LEU A 106 -4.31 6.75 7.87
CA LEU A 106 -2.98 6.19 7.74
C LEU A 106 -3.02 4.66 7.83
N SER A 107 -3.75 4.11 8.81
CA SER A 107 -3.91 2.66 8.95
C SER A 107 -4.54 2.02 7.72
N ILE A 108 -5.59 2.63 7.14
CA ILE A 108 -6.23 2.13 5.91
C ILE A 108 -5.26 2.21 4.74
N LYS A 109 -4.61 3.36 4.51
CA LYS A 109 -3.66 3.55 3.40
C LYS A 109 -2.49 2.59 3.48
N THR A 110 -1.86 2.48 4.65
CA THR A 110 -0.72 1.58 4.87
C THR A 110 -1.13 0.13 4.67
N SER A 111 -2.30 -0.29 5.17
CA SER A 111 -2.78 -1.66 4.99
C SER A 111 -3.08 -1.98 3.53
N PHE A 112 -3.64 -1.02 2.78
CA PHE A 112 -3.91 -1.19 1.34
C PHE A 112 -2.62 -1.32 0.53
N ILE A 113 -1.62 -0.46 0.78
CA ILE A 113 -0.32 -0.55 0.10
C ILE A 113 0.40 -1.85 0.46
N ALA A 114 0.39 -2.24 1.74
CA ALA A 114 0.99 -3.50 2.18
C ALA A 114 0.32 -4.71 1.51
N ALA A 115 -1.01 -4.71 1.42
CA ALA A 115 -1.77 -5.74 0.74
C ALA A 115 -1.43 -5.82 -0.76
N LEU A 116 -1.22 -4.67 -1.41
CA LEU A 116 -0.80 -4.62 -2.82
C LEU A 116 0.58 -5.25 -2.99
N ILE A 117 1.53 -4.96 -2.11
CA ILE A 117 2.87 -5.55 -2.14
C ILE A 117 2.81 -7.07 -1.94
N VAL A 118 2.03 -7.54 -0.96
CA VAL A 118 1.89 -8.97 -0.66
C VAL A 118 1.15 -9.73 -1.77
N SER A 119 0.13 -9.11 -2.38
CA SER A 119 -0.65 -9.72 -3.47
C SER A 119 0.03 -9.62 -4.84
N PHE A 120 1.04 -8.77 -5.00
CA PHE A 120 1.73 -8.53 -6.28
C PHE A 120 2.18 -9.80 -7.02
N PRO A 121 2.79 -10.83 -6.37
CA PRO A 121 3.22 -12.04 -7.06
C PRO A 121 2.08 -12.77 -7.75
N LEU A 122 0.92 -12.82 -7.09
CA LEU A 122 -0.30 -13.43 -7.61
C LEU A 122 -0.99 -12.53 -8.65
N LEU A 123 -0.89 -11.21 -8.50
CA LEU A 123 -1.39 -10.26 -9.51
C LEU A 123 -0.65 -10.41 -10.83
N VAL A 124 0.69 -10.52 -10.81
CA VAL A 124 1.49 -10.76 -12.02
C VAL A 124 1.13 -12.10 -12.66
N TRP A 125 0.89 -13.13 -11.84
CA TRP A 125 0.43 -14.43 -12.34
C TRP A 125 -0.92 -14.33 -13.06
N PHE A 126 -1.92 -13.69 -12.45
CA PHE A 126 -3.22 -13.48 -13.07
C PHE A 126 -3.14 -12.61 -14.33
N ALA A 127 -2.27 -11.59 -14.34
CA ALA A 127 -2.02 -10.80 -15.54
C ALA A 127 -1.43 -11.65 -16.67
N GLY A 128 -0.49 -12.54 -16.34
CA GLY A 128 0.05 -13.51 -17.29
C GLY A 128 -1.02 -14.46 -17.86
N GLU A 129 -1.94 -14.95 -17.03
CA GLU A 129 -3.08 -15.79 -17.47
C GLU A 129 -3.97 -15.09 -18.50
N PHE A 130 -4.16 -13.78 -18.36
CA PHE A 130 -4.92 -12.98 -19.33
C PHE A 130 -4.19 -12.75 -20.65
N ILE A 131 -2.86 -12.63 -20.62
CA ILE A 131 -2.03 -12.42 -21.82
C ILE A 131 -1.85 -13.72 -22.62
N MET A 132 -1.77 -14.87 -21.94
CA MET A 132 -1.60 -16.19 -22.55
C MET A 132 -2.52 -16.54 -23.73
N PRO A 133 -3.84 -16.25 -23.74
CA PRO A 133 -4.70 -16.56 -24.87
C PRO A 133 -4.41 -15.75 -26.14
N GLY A 134 -3.71 -14.61 -26.05
CA GLY A 134 -3.35 -13.78 -27.20
C GLY A 134 -1.99 -14.10 -27.83
N LEU A 135 -1.28 -15.10 -27.32
CA LEU A 135 0.09 -15.43 -27.71
C LEU A 135 0.17 -16.74 -28.52
N LYS A 136 1.12 -16.83 -29.46
CA LYS A 136 1.36 -18.08 -30.20
C LYS A 136 1.75 -19.20 -29.22
N GLN A 137 1.38 -20.44 -29.53
CA GLN A 137 1.67 -21.60 -28.67
C GLN A 137 3.16 -21.77 -28.37
N SER A 138 4.04 -21.40 -29.32
CA SER A 138 5.50 -21.38 -29.13
C SER A 138 5.98 -20.30 -28.15
N GLU A 139 5.25 -19.20 -28.01
CA GLU A 139 5.60 -18.04 -27.20
C GLU A 139 5.08 -18.15 -25.76
N LYS A 140 4.00 -18.92 -25.57
CA LYS A 140 3.40 -19.18 -24.25
C LYS A 140 4.41 -19.74 -23.24
N ARG A 141 5.44 -20.47 -23.71
CA ARG A 141 6.55 -20.99 -22.89
C ARG A 141 7.40 -19.88 -22.25
N TYR A 142 7.48 -18.69 -22.86
CA TYR A 142 8.24 -17.55 -22.33
C TYR A 142 7.46 -16.70 -21.31
N VAL A 143 6.14 -16.86 -21.23
CA VAL A 143 5.31 -16.15 -20.24
C VAL A 143 5.65 -16.59 -18.82
N ILE A 144 5.85 -17.89 -18.60
CA ILE A 144 6.18 -18.45 -17.28
C ILE A 144 7.50 -17.89 -16.73
N PRO A 145 8.64 -17.94 -17.45
CA PRO A 145 9.88 -17.32 -16.98
C PRO A 145 9.76 -15.79 -16.90
N GLY A 146 8.98 -15.16 -17.77
CA GLY A 146 8.70 -13.72 -17.69
C GLY A 146 8.03 -13.30 -16.38
N VAL A 147 7.03 -14.06 -15.91
CA VAL A 147 6.39 -13.85 -14.61
C VAL A 147 7.39 -14.06 -13.46
N GLY A 148 8.26 -15.07 -13.56
CA GLY A 148 9.32 -15.33 -12.58
C GLY A 148 10.33 -14.17 -12.49
N VAL A 149 10.79 -13.65 -13.62
CA VAL A 149 11.67 -12.47 -13.67
C VAL A 149 10.97 -11.25 -13.11
N GLY A 150 9.69 -11.04 -13.45
CA GLY A 150 8.87 -9.96 -12.89
C GLY A 150 8.76 -10.02 -11.37
N PHE A 151 8.62 -11.22 -10.80
CA PHE A 151 8.60 -11.42 -9.35
C PHE A 151 9.93 -11.04 -8.70
N VAL A 152 11.07 -11.50 -9.26
CA VAL A 152 12.40 -11.17 -8.75
C VAL A 152 12.67 -9.67 -8.84
N LEU A 153 12.31 -9.05 -9.96
CA LEU A 153 12.49 -7.62 -10.18
C LEU A 153 11.63 -6.80 -9.22
N PHE A 154 10.39 -7.23 -8.96
CA PHE A 154 9.54 -6.58 -7.97
C PHE A 154 10.12 -6.66 -6.56
N LEU A 155 10.58 -7.84 -6.13
CA LEU A 155 11.17 -8.01 -4.81
C LEU A 155 12.45 -7.14 -4.66
N THR A 156 13.28 -7.14 -5.70
CA THR A 156 14.48 -6.28 -5.77
C THR A 156 14.10 -4.81 -5.69
N GLY A 157 13.08 -4.38 -6.43
CA GLY A 157 12.57 -3.01 -6.43
C GLY A 157 12.02 -2.58 -5.06
N VAL A 158 11.25 -3.45 -4.40
CA VAL A 158 10.73 -3.21 -3.04
C VAL A 158 11.87 -3.09 -2.03
N CYS A 159 12.85 -4.00 -2.06
CA CYS A 159 14.02 -3.92 -1.20
C CYS A 159 14.83 -2.65 -1.45
N PHE A 160 15.08 -2.30 -2.71
CA PHE A 160 15.79 -1.09 -3.10
C PHE A 160 15.07 0.19 -2.62
N ALA A 161 13.76 0.26 -2.86
CA ALA A 161 12.96 1.41 -2.46
C ALA A 161 12.92 1.55 -0.93
N PHE A 162 12.81 0.44 -0.20
CA PHE A 162 12.69 0.44 1.25
C PHE A 162 14.00 0.72 1.98
N PHE A 163 15.10 0.09 1.56
CA PHE A 163 16.39 0.20 2.27
C PHE A 163 17.28 1.32 1.77
N LEU A 164 17.14 1.77 0.52
CA LEU A 164 18.01 2.79 -0.06
C LEU A 164 17.27 4.09 -0.38
N ALA A 165 16.22 4.01 -1.19
CA ALA A 165 15.53 5.22 -1.65
C ALA A 165 14.83 5.97 -0.50
N ALA A 166 14.11 5.25 0.37
CA ALA A 166 13.38 5.84 1.50
C ALA A 166 14.28 6.61 2.49
N PRO A 167 15.38 6.04 3.05
CA PRO A 167 16.21 6.79 4.00
C PRO A 167 16.91 8.00 3.36
N ILE A 168 17.34 7.90 2.10
CA ILE A 168 17.96 9.03 1.38
C ILE A 168 16.93 10.14 1.17
N ALA A 169 15.72 9.80 0.71
CA ALA A 169 14.65 10.78 0.52
C ALA A 169 14.25 11.45 1.83
N LEU A 170 14.12 10.68 2.92
CA LEU A 170 13.80 11.22 4.23
C LEU A 170 14.90 12.15 4.77
N LYS A 171 16.18 11.81 4.58
CA LYS A 171 17.32 12.67 4.93
C LYS A 171 17.24 14.00 4.17
N PHE A 172 17.00 13.93 2.86
CA PHE A 172 16.85 15.10 1.99
C PHE A 172 15.66 15.98 2.41
N PHE A 173 14.48 15.40 2.68
CA PHE A 173 13.33 16.19 3.11
C PHE A 173 13.54 16.89 4.45
N TYR A 174 14.25 16.24 5.38
CA TYR A 174 14.58 16.85 6.66
C TYR A 174 15.56 18.02 6.50
N THR A 175 16.67 17.83 5.77
CA THR A 175 17.64 18.92 5.53
C THR A 175 17.01 20.07 4.76
N PHE A 176 16.19 19.77 3.74
CA PHE A 176 15.45 20.77 2.99
C PHE A 176 14.48 21.57 3.86
N SER A 177 13.78 20.91 4.78
CA SER A 177 12.90 21.57 5.74
C SER A 177 13.69 22.50 6.68
N LEU A 178 14.85 22.06 7.19
CA LEU A 178 15.71 22.87 8.04
C LEU A 178 16.27 24.09 7.31
N GLU A 179 16.72 23.96 6.07
CA GLU A 179 17.21 25.10 5.27
C GLU A 179 16.09 26.11 5.00
N ARG A 180 14.86 25.63 4.77
CA ARG A 180 13.71 26.48 4.41
C ARG A 180 13.02 27.15 5.60
N PHE A 181 12.94 26.46 6.74
CA PHE A 181 12.20 26.90 7.93
C PHE A 181 13.08 27.14 9.16
N GLY A 182 14.32 26.65 9.17
CA GLY A 182 15.28 26.84 10.26
C GLY A 182 15.78 28.27 10.41
N THR A 183 15.61 29.12 9.39
CA THR A 183 15.80 30.58 9.48
C THR A 183 14.59 31.32 10.06
N ILE A 184 13.46 30.64 10.23
CA ILE A 184 12.18 31.19 10.74
C ILE A 184 11.85 30.61 12.13
N THR A 185 12.68 29.70 12.66
CA THR A 185 12.50 29.17 14.01
C THR A 185 13.43 29.95 14.95
N PRO A 186 12.91 30.72 15.92
CA PRO A 186 13.74 31.26 16.97
C PRO A 186 14.51 30.12 17.67
N PRO A 187 15.77 30.35 18.08
CA PRO A 187 16.61 29.33 18.69
C PRO A 187 15.90 28.65 19.86
N ALA A 188 16.27 27.40 20.16
CA ALA A 188 15.62 26.59 21.21
C ALA A 188 15.54 27.30 22.58
N SER A 189 16.39 28.30 22.84
CA SER A 189 16.34 29.17 24.02
C SER A 189 15.07 30.03 24.13
N GLU A 190 14.44 30.42 23.01
CA GLU A 190 13.23 31.26 23.01
C GLU A 190 11.95 30.41 23.15
N ARG A 191 11.94 29.19 22.61
CA ARG A 191 10.79 28.27 22.70
C ARG A 191 10.50 27.77 24.11
N VAL A 192 11.51 27.72 24.98
CA VAL A 192 11.33 27.39 26.41
C VAL A 192 10.67 28.55 27.16
N LEU A 193 10.86 29.79 26.71
CA LEU A 193 10.26 30.98 27.33
C LEU A 193 8.82 31.22 26.84
N GLU A 194 8.48 30.78 25.63
CA GLU A 194 7.11 30.89 25.08
C GLU A 194 6.13 29.86 25.70
N TYR A 195 6.63 28.74 26.22
CA TYR A 195 5.80 27.69 26.83
C TYR A 195 5.42 27.98 28.30
N GLU A 196 6.15 28.87 28.97
CA GLU A 196 5.94 29.27 30.38
C GLU A 196 5.28 30.66 30.57
N PRO A 197 4.05 30.93 30.07
CA PRO A 197 3.28 32.06 30.59
C PRO A 197 2.00 31.65 31.33
N VAL A 198 1.59 30.37 31.32
CA VAL A 198 0.27 29.98 31.85
C VAL A 198 0.32 29.51 33.31
N GLN A 199 1.49 29.11 33.84
CA GLN A 199 1.59 28.55 35.20
C GLN A 199 1.98 29.55 36.30
N LEU A 200 2.48 30.75 35.98
CA LEU A 200 2.85 31.73 37.01
C LEU A 200 1.71 32.66 37.48
N LEU A 201 0.53 32.62 36.86
CA LEU A 201 -0.61 33.44 37.32
C LEU A 201 -1.35 32.90 38.56
N HIS A 202 -0.98 31.71 39.05
CA HIS A 202 -1.58 31.09 40.23
C HIS A 202 -0.71 31.13 41.51
N LEU A 203 0.47 31.76 41.48
CA LEU A 203 1.36 31.86 42.65
C LEU A 203 1.73 33.32 43.03
N SER A 204 0.81 34.26 42.85
CA SER A 204 0.93 35.64 43.35
C SER A 204 -0.25 36.04 44.27
N GLY A 205 -0.82 35.06 44.98
CA GLY A 205 -2.03 35.26 45.78
C GLY A 205 -1.93 34.92 47.27
N GLU A 206 -0.79 34.47 47.79
CA GLU A 206 -0.70 34.09 49.21
C GLU A 206 0.59 34.62 49.85
N SER A 207 0.46 35.74 50.55
CA SER A 207 1.42 36.19 51.56
C SER A 207 0.60 36.56 52.80
N PRO A 208 0.60 35.72 53.87
CA PRO A 208 0.03 36.12 55.14
C PRO A 208 1.02 37.07 55.83
N ALA A 209 0.53 38.25 56.16
CA ALA A 209 1.25 39.30 56.88
C ALA A 209 1.83 38.79 58.22
N PRO A 210 2.99 39.31 58.67
CA PRO A 210 3.53 38.99 59.98
C PRO A 210 2.80 39.76 61.08
N GLU A 211 2.58 39.10 62.20
CA GLU A 211 1.98 39.66 63.41
C GLU A 211 2.87 40.69 64.13
N THR A 212 2.18 41.48 64.97
CA THR A 212 2.61 42.20 66.18
C THR A 212 3.10 43.66 66.07
N GLY A 213 2.49 44.51 66.91
CA GLY A 213 2.88 45.88 67.21
C GLY A 213 1.73 46.77 67.66
#